data_AF-A0A847ACQ4-F1
#
_entry.id   AF-A0A847ACQ4-F1
#
_cell.length_a   1.000
_cell.length_b   1.000
_cell.length_c   1.000
_cell.angle_alpha   90.00
_cell.angle_beta   90.00
_cell.angle_gamma   90.00
#
_symmetry.space_group_name_H-M   'P 1'
#
loop_
_entity.id
_entity.type
_entity.pdbx_description
1 polymer ?
#
loop_
_entity_poly.entity_id
_entity_poly.type
_entity_poly.pdbx_seq_one_letter_code
_entity_poly.pdbx_strand_id
1 'polypeptide(L)'
;PSRYFKNKETGRIIGIIPAVSNHFCRLCNRLRISSTGEVLPCLFSTSGVPLGEALRLRDRVRVKAAILEAAASKPAGATSVPGGEKPDKTGVHRHMSRIGG
;
A
#
# COMPACT_ATOMS: atom_id res chain seq x y z
N PRO A 1 -5.15 -4.57 9.61
CA PRO A 1 -5.90 -5.84 9.42
C PRO A 1 -7.25 -5.72 10.12
N SER A 2 -8.24 -6.52 9.74
CA SER A 2 -9.56 -6.54 10.38
C SER A 2 -9.51 -7.23 11.75
N ARG A 3 -10.29 -6.71 12.71
CA ARG A 3 -10.65 -7.42 13.93
C ARG A 3 -12.10 -7.89 13.79
N TYR A 4 -12.33 -9.18 14.03
CA TYR A 4 -13.66 -9.78 13.88
C TYR A 4 -14.36 -9.91 15.22
N PHE A 5 -15.65 -9.62 15.22
CA PHE A 5 -16.54 -9.71 16.37
C PHE A 5 -17.73 -10.58 16.00
N LYS A 6 -18.07 -11.54 16.85
CA LYS A 6 -19.19 -12.46 16.65
C LYS A 6 -20.34 -12.08 17.56
N ASN A 7 -21.52 -11.88 16.99
CA ASN A 7 -22.75 -11.73 17.76
C ASN A 7 -23.18 -13.11 18.28
N LYS A 8 -23.35 -13.26 19.60
CA LYS A 8 -23.64 -14.55 20.24
C LYS A 8 -25.06 -15.06 19.96
N GLU A 9 -26.02 -14.17 19.77
CA GLU A 9 -27.44 -14.50 19.57
C GLU A 9 -27.74 -14.90 18.12
N THR A 10 -27.20 -14.16 17.15
CA THR A 10 -27.44 -14.38 15.72
C THR A 10 -26.36 -15.20 15.03
N GLY A 11 -25.23 -15.43 15.70
CA GLY A 11 -24.06 -16.12 15.14
C GLY A 11 -23.29 -15.34 14.07
N ARG A 12 -23.73 -14.14 13.68
CA ARG A 12 -23.14 -13.33 12.61
C ARG A 12 -21.81 -12.70 13.02
N ILE A 13 -20.95 -12.41 12.04
CA ILE A 13 -19.61 -11.85 12.24
C ILE A 13 -19.51 -10.48 11.57
N ILE A 14 -18.97 -9.50 12.29
CA ILE A 14 -18.64 -8.16 11.77
C ILE A 14 -17.13 -7.96 11.89
N GLY A 15 -16.51 -7.46 10.82
CA GLY A 15 -15.09 -7.08 10.81
C GLY A 15 -14.92 -5.56 10.87
N ILE A 16 -14.09 -5.07 11.78
CA ILE A 16 -13.74 -3.65 11.89
C ILE A 16 -12.27 -3.49 11.49
N ILE A 17 -11.99 -2.56 10.58
CA ILE A 17 -10.62 -2.23 10.13
C ILE A 17 -10.22 -0.88 10.73
N PRO A 18 -9.31 -0.85 11.72
CA PRO A 18 -8.82 0.41 12.29
C PRO A 18 -7.76 1.04 11.38
N ALA A 19 -8.20 1.60 10.24
CA ALA A 19 -7.30 2.10 9.19
C ALA A 19 -6.38 3.26 9.67
N VAL A 20 -6.86 4.05 10.63
CA VAL A 20 -6.17 5.26 11.13
C VAL A 20 -5.56 5.04 12.51
N SER A 21 -6.32 4.46 13.45
CA SER A 21 -5.91 4.37 14.85
C SER A 21 -4.96 3.21 15.17
N ASN A 22 -4.83 2.22 14.28
CA ASN A 22 -3.90 1.10 14.48
C ASN A 22 -3.26 0.68 13.16
N HIS A 23 -2.17 1.38 12.83
CA HIS A 23 -1.43 1.12 11.60
C HIS A 23 -0.81 -0.29 11.59
N PHE A 24 -0.81 -0.90 10.41
CA PHE A 24 -0.31 -2.26 10.20
C PHE A 24 0.74 -2.35 9.10
N CYS A 25 1.41 -1.24 8.81
CA CYS A 25 2.44 -1.13 7.78
C CYS A 25 3.56 -2.16 7.99
N ARG A 26 3.97 -2.42 9.24
CA ARG A 26 4.99 -3.42 9.59
C ARG A 26 4.64 -4.84 9.13
N LEU A 27 3.36 -5.16 9.00
CA LEU A 27 2.86 -6.45 8.53
C LEU A 27 2.37 -6.40 7.08
N CYS A 28 2.43 -5.24 6.42
CA CYS A 28 1.92 -5.07 5.07
C CYS A 28 2.89 -5.68 4.06
N ASN A 29 2.42 -6.67 3.30
CA ASN A 29 3.15 -7.31 2.21
C ASN A 29 2.62 -6.94 0.81
N ARG A 30 1.78 -5.89 0.71
CA ARG A 30 1.18 -5.47 -0.57
C ARG A 30 2.09 -4.53 -1.35
N LEU A 31 2.15 -4.75 -2.66
CA LEU A 31 2.60 -3.82 -3.69
C LEU A 31 1.41 -3.54 -4.62
N ARG A 32 1.42 -2.41 -5.33
CA ARG A 32 0.39 -2.06 -6.31
C ARG A 32 1.01 -1.80 -7.67
N ILE A 33 0.31 -2.10 -8.75
CA ILE A 33 0.69 -1.67 -10.10
C ILE A 33 -0.27 -0.54 -10.51
N SER A 34 0.25 0.60 -10.99
CA SER A 34 -0.58 1.66 -11.57
C SER A 34 -1.06 1.30 -12.98
N SER A 35 -2.11 1.99 -13.45
CA SER A 35 -2.54 1.93 -14.86
C SER A 35 -1.48 2.38 -15.85
N THR A 36 -0.52 3.20 -15.42
CA THR A 36 0.65 3.62 -16.23
C THR A 36 1.76 2.56 -16.29
N GLY A 37 1.65 1.48 -15.52
CA GLY A 37 2.61 0.38 -15.52
C GLY A 37 3.81 0.61 -14.61
N GLU A 38 3.61 1.17 -13.43
CA GLU A 38 4.64 1.35 -12.40
C GLU A 38 4.28 0.51 -11.16
N VAL A 39 5.28 -0.09 -10.50
CA VAL A 39 5.10 -0.77 -9.21
C VAL A 39 5.24 0.24 -8.09
N LEU A 40 4.17 0.46 -7.33
CA LEU A 40 4.16 1.31 -6.15
C LEU A 40 4.39 0.49 -4.87
N PRO A 41 5.29 0.95 -3.99
CA PRO A 41 5.67 0.22 -2.79
C PRO A 41 4.66 0.37 -1.64
N CYS A 42 3.85 1.44 -1.66
CA CYS A 42 2.83 1.73 -0.67
C CYS A 42 1.57 2.34 -1.33
N LEU A 43 0.43 2.24 -0.64
CA LEU A 43 -0.82 2.88 -1.03
C LEU A 43 -0.66 4.39 -1.21
N PHE A 44 0.14 5.03 -0.35
CA PHE A 44 0.37 6.47 -0.31
C PHE A 44 1.58 6.93 -1.15
N SER A 45 2.24 6.02 -1.88
CA SER A 45 3.36 6.40 -2.74
C SER A 45 2.88 7.27 -3.92
N THR A 46 3.62 8.32 -4.21
CA THR A 46 3.38 9.25 -5.33
C THR A 46 4.14 8.86 -6.59
N SER A 47 5.21 8.09 -6.45
CA SER A 47 6.01 7.51 -7.53
C SER A 47 6.15 5.99 -7.34
N GLY A 48 6.51 5.30 -8.42
CA GLY A 48 6.76 3.86 -8.44
C GLY A 48 7.94 3.51 -9.35
N VAL A 49 8.28 2.23 -9.38
CA VAL A 49 9.34 1.71 -10.25
C VAL A 49 8.73 1.37 -11.62
N PRO A 50 9.28 1.88 -12.75
CA PRO A 50 8.77 1.56 -14.07
C PRO A 50 8.81 0.06 -14.36
N LEU A 51 7.66 -0.52 -14.73
CA LEU A 51 7.50 -1.94 -15.04
C LEU A 51 6.99 -2.16 -16.47
N GLY A 52 6.27 -1.19 -17.04
CA GLY A 52 5.57 -1.32 -18.31
C GLY A 52 6.48 -1.70 -19.49
N GLU A 53 7.67 -1.13 -19.59
CA GLU A 53 8.63 -1.48 -20.67
C GLU A 53 9.13 -2.92 -20.53
N ALA A 54 9.55 -3.32 -19.32
CA ALA A 54 10.02 -4.67 -19.05
C ALA A 54 8.96 -5.74 -19.39
N LEU A 55 7.68 -5.45 -19.09
CA LEU A 55 6.56 -6.32 -19.47
C LEU A 55 6.38 -6.40 -21.00
N ARG A 56 6.44 -5.28 -21.71
CA ARG A 56 6.30 -5.24 -23.18
C ARG A 56 7.42 -6.01 -23.87
N LEU A 57 8.65 -5.90 -23.37
CA LEU A 57 9.81 -6.65 -23.87
C LEU A 57 9.85 -8.11 -23.42
N ARG A 58 8.92 -8.54 -22.55
CA ARG A 58 8.90 -9.87 -21.92
C ARG A 58 10.21 -10.20 -21.18
N ASP A 59 10.88 -9.18 -20.66
CA ASP A 59 12.15 -9.32 -19.94
C ASP A 59 11.88 -9.68 -18.48
N ARG A 60 11.96 -10.99 -18.18
CA ARG A 60 11.73 -11.52 -16.82
C ARG A 60 12.73 -11.00 -15.79
N VAL A 61 13.96 -10.70 -16.20
CA VAL A 61 15.01 -10.24 -15.29
C VAL A 61 14.70 -8.82 -14.82
N ARG A 62 14.36 -7.93 -15.76
CA ARG A 62 13.94 -6.55 -15.44
C ARG A 62 12.66 -6.51 -14.63
N VAL A 63 11.67 -7.35 -14.96
CA VAL A 63 10.43 -7.46 -14.17
C VAL A 63 10.74 -7.83 -12.72
N LYS A 64 11.58 -8.85 -12.51
CA LYS A 64 11.97 -9.28 -11.16
C LYS A 64 12.72 -8.17 -10.42
N ALA A 65 13.65 -7.49 -11.10
CA ALA A 65 14.42 -6.39 -10.51
C ALA A 65 13.50 -5.25 -10.04
N ALA A 66 12.56 -4.81 -10.90
CA ALA A 66 11.62 -3.74 -10.58
C ALA A 66 10.71 -4.08 -9.38
N ILE A 67 10.25 -5.33 -9.27
CA ILE A 67 9.43 -5.78 -8.13
C ILE A 67 10.25 -5.77 -6.83
N LEU A 68 11.51 -6.24 -6.87
CA LEU A 68 12.39 -6.26 -5.71
C LEU A 68 12.79 -4.85 -5.27
N GLU A 69 13.04 -3.95 -6.21
CA GLU A 69 13.31 -2.54 -5.95
C GLU A 69 12.11 -1.84 -5.30
N ALA A 70 10.90 -2.06 -5.82
CA ALA A 70 9.69 -1.56 -5.19
C ALA A 70 9.49 -2.18 -3.79
N ALA A 71 9.74 -3.47 -3.60
CA ALA A 71 9.66 -4.08 -2.27
C ALA A 71 10.66 -3.47 -1.27
N ALA A 72 11.89 -3.17 -1.72
CA ALA A 72 12.94 -2.59 -0.89
C ALA A 72 12.69 -1.11 -0.55
N SER A 73 12.04 -0.35 -1.44
CA SER A 73 11.66 1.05 -1.20
C SER A 73 10.40 1.21 -0.35
N LYS A 74 9.87 0.11 0.21
CA LYS A 74 8.70 0.15 1.08
C LYS A 74 8.98 0.91 2.38
N PRO A 75 8.17 1.94 2.70
CA PRO A 75 8.37 2.69 3.93
C PRO A 75 8.07 1.81 5.16
N ALA A 76 8.90 1.94 6.20
CA ALA A 76 8.77 1.20 7.45
C ALA A 76 7.46 1.52 8.21
N GLY A 77 6.87 2.69 7.96
CA GLY A 77 5.66 3.16 8.62
C GLY A 77 5.02 4.34 7.88
N ALA A 78 3.87 4.76 8.38
CA ALA A 78 3.04 5.85 7.87
C ALA A 78 3.75 7.22 7.93
N THR A 79 4.65 7.50 6.98
CA THR A 79 5.26 8.84 6.85
C THR A 79 4.30 9.87 6.25
N SER A 80 3.16 9.45 5.68
CA SER A 80 2.20 10.32 4.97
C SER A 80 0.73 9.95 5.20
N VAL A 81 0.40 9.30 6.31
CA VAL A 81 -0.99 8.95 6.67
C VAL A 81 -1.54 9.96 7.68
N PRO A 82 -2.80 10.42 7.56
CA PRO A 82 -3.45 11.21 8.61
C PRO A 82 -3.35 10.49 9.97
N GLY A 83 -2.79 11.15 10.98
CA GLY A 83 -2.63 10.60 12.34
C GLY A 83 -1.28 9.91 12.65
N GLY A 84 -0.30 9.95 11.75
CA GLY A 84 1.06 9.45 12.02
C GLY A 84 1.85 10.33 12.99
N GLU A 85 2.77 9.72 13.76
CA GLU A 85 3.63 10.36 14.77
C GLU A 85 4.57 11.46 14.24
N LYS A 86 4.77 11.56 12.92
CA LYS A 86 5.65 12.57 12.31
C LYS A 86 4.97 13.17 11.08
N PRO A 87 4.65 14.48 11.07
CA PRO A 87 4.19 15.16 9.87
C PRO A 87 5.39 15.27 8.92
N ASP A 88 5.41 14.50 7.85
CA ASP A 88 6.34 14.75 6.76
C ASP A 88 5.95 16.05 6.06
N LYS A 89 6.84 17.04 6.14
CA LYS A 89 6.71 18.35 5.47
C LYS A 89 6.85 18.25 3.94
N THR A 90 7.08 17.06 3.39
CA THR A 90 7.25 16.83 1.94
C THR A 90 6.15 15.94 1.33
N GLY A 91 5.18 15.47 2.12
CA GLY A 91 4.18 14.50 1.67
C GLY A 91 2.95 15.14 1.01
N VAL A 92 2.78 14.95 -0.30
CA VAL A 92 1.53 15.26 -1.01
C VAL A 92 0.37 14.48 -0.37
N HIS A 93 -0.54 15.19 0.32
CA HIS A 93 -1.73 14.61 0.94
C HIS A 93 -2.70 14.08 -0.14
N ARG A 94 -2.59 12.79 -0.49
CA ARG A 94 -3.63 12.09 -1.25
C ARG A 94 -4.68 11.56 -0.28
N HIS A 95 -5.89 12.12 -0.35
CA HIS A 95 -7.03 11.64 0.42
C HIS A 95 -7.32 10.18 0.06
N MET A 96 -7.60 9.32 1.05
CA MET A 96 -7.81 7.88 0.85
C MET A 96 -8.89 7.57 -0.21
N SER A 97 -9.90 8.44 -0.34
CA SER A 97 -10.95 8.31 -1.37
C SER A 97 -10.44 8.46 -2.81
N ARG A 98 -9.26 9.06 -3.01
CA ARG A 98 -8.65 9.31 -4.33
C ARG A 98 -7.59 8.29 -4.72
N ILE A 99 -7.34 7.30 -3.86
CA ILE A 99 -6.31 6.28 -4.09
C ILE A 99 -6.90 5.01 -4.75
N GLY A 100 -8.23 4.90 -4.80
CA GLY A 100 -8.95 3.78 -5.40
C GLY A 100 -8.89 3.78 -6.93
N GLY A 101 -8.48 2.62 -7.46
CA GLY A 101 -8.48 2.18 -8.85
C GLY A 101 -8.24 0.68 -8.85
#